data_AF-A0A958C1S5-F1
#
_entry.id   AF-A0A958C1S5-F1
#
_cell.length_a   1.000
_cell.length_b   1.000
_cell.length_c   1.000
_cell.angle_alpha   90.00
_cell.angle_beta   90.00
_cell.angle_gamma   90.00
#
_symmetry.space_group_name_H-M   'P 1'
#
loop_
_entity.id
_entity.type
_entity.pdbx_description
1 polymer ?
#
loop_
_entity_poly.entity_id
_entity_poly.type
_entity_poly.pdbx_seq_one_letter_code
_entity_poly.pdbx_strand_id
1 'polypeptide(L)'
;MRAYTNEKLIARRAKIGKYASFAGLGVLAVGMVLSFRANPQNTSNYQITLMGSFACLIAGFILANVGSHNTRRFGRSPRPDERLEKELKGFDDRYILYSWMLPAAYVFVGPSGVYAFALREQSGKISNNGNRWSQKGGALRFLAAFSGDGIGNPT
;
A
#
# COMPACT_ATOMS: atom_id res chain seq x y z
N MET A 1 -0.45 -28.21 -6.45
CA MET A 1 -0.57 -26.90 -7.15
C MET A 1 0.80 -26.25 -7.27
N ARG A 2 1.10 -25.64 -8.42
CA ARG A 2 2.39 -24.97 -8.67
C ARG A 2 2.24 -23.46 -8.54
N ALA A 3 3.10 -22.82 -7.75
CA ALA A 3 3.12 -21.37 -7.60
C ALA A 3 4.36 -20.76 -8.28
N TYR A 4 4.15 -19.74 -9.10
CA TYR A 4 5.20 -18.97 -9.75
C TYR A 4 5.07 -17.50 -9.35
N THR A 5 6.05 -17.02 -8.58
CA THR A 5 6.04 -15.66 -8.03
C THR A 5 7.23 -14.86 -8.54
N ASN A 6 6.99 -13.62 -8.98
CA ASN A 6 8.06 -12.72 -9.41
C ASN A 6 8.79 -12.08 -8.21
N GLU A 7 9.65 -12.86 -7.56
CA GLU A 7 10.38 -12.40 -6.37
C GLU A 7 11.28 -11.20 -6.65
N LYS A 8 11.82 -11.06 -7.87
CA LYS A 8 12.65 -9.90 -8.27
C LYS A 8 11.85 -8.60 -8.23
N LEU A 9 10.63 -8.62 -8.78
CA LEU A 9 9.73 -7.46 -8.77
C LEU A 9 9.32 -7.11 -7.34
N ILE A 10 8.97 -8.13 -6.55
CA ILE A 10 8.53 -7.95 -5.16
C ILE A 10 9.66 -7.35 -4.33
N ALA A 11 10.86 -7.93 -4.37
CA ALA A 11 12.02 -7.43 -3.62
C ALA A 11 12.36 -5.99 -4.01
N ARG A 12 12.29 -5.64 -5.30
CA ARG A 12 12.53 -4.27 -5.78
C ARG A 12 11.50 -3.29 -5.22
N ARG A 13 10.21 -3.63 -5.29
CA ARG A 13 9.13 -2.76 -4.78
C ARG A 13 9.12 -2.67 -3.26
N ALA A 14 9.45 -3.74 -2.56
CA ALA A 14 9.64 -3.74 -1.11
C ALA A 14 10.78 -2.78 -0.71
N LYS A 15 11.92 -2.81 -1.41
CA LYS A 15 13.02 -1.85 -1.20
C LYS A 15 12.58 -0.42 -1.47
N ILE A 16 11.89 -0.16 -2.58
CA ILE A 16 11.35 1.19 -2.89
C ILE A 16 10.41 1.65 -1.77
N GLY A 17 9.52 0.79 -1.28
CA GLY A 17 8.63 1.10 -0.15
C GLY A 17 9.41 1.49 1.10
N LYS A 18 10.41 0.70 1.48
CA LYS A 18 11.26 0.96 2.64
C LYS A 18 12.00 2.30 2.48
N TYR A 19 12.73 2.50 1.38
CA TYR A 19 13.50 3.73 1.16
C TYR A 19 12.61 4.96 1.02
N ALA A 20 11.50 4.89 0.30
CA ALA A 20 10.57 6.01 0.15
C ALA A 20 9.93 6.40 1.49
N SER A 21 9.62 5.42 2.36
CA SER A 21 9.09 5.68 3.70
C SER A 21 10.11 6.41 4.58
N PHE A 22 11.37 5.94 4.60
CA PHE A 22 12.45 6.60 5.34
C PHE A 22 12.81 7.98 4.78
N ALA A 23 12.86 8.11 3.45
CA ALA A 23 13.11 9.39 2.78
C ALA A 23 11.99 10.39 3.08
N GLY A 24 10.72 9.97 2.99
CA GLY A 24 9.58 10.79 3.35
C GLY A 24 9.64 11.27 4.80
N LEU A 25 9.96 10.36 5.73
CA LEU A 25 10.16 10.72 7.14
C LEU A 25 11.31 11.73 7.33
N GLY A 26 12.42 11.54 6.63
CA GLY A 26 13.56 12.47 6.67
C GLY A 26 13.20 13.86 6.13
N VAL A 27 12.49 13.94 5.01
CA VAL A 27 12.02 15.21 4.43
C VAL A 27 11.04 15.92 5.36
N LEU A 28 10.13 15.18 6.00
CA LEU A 28 9.21 15.74 6.99
C LEU A 28 9.95 16.25 8.23
N ALA A 29 10.95 15.53 8.72
CA ALA A 29 11.77 15.97 9.85
C ALA A 29 12.55 17.25 9.53
N VAL A 30 13.13 17.36 8.32
CA VAL A 30 13.79 18.59 7.85
C VAL A 30 12.78 19.75 7.76
N GLY A 31 11.60 19.51 7.17
CA GLY A 31 10.54 20.52 7.11
C GLY A 31 10.09 21.00 8.49
N MET A 32 10.00 20.10 9.47
CA MET A 32 9.69 20.43 10.86
C MET A 32 10.77 21.29 11.53
N VAL A 33 12.05 20.95 11.35
CA VAL A 33 13.16 21.75 11.89
C VAL A 33 13.20 23.14 11.26
N LEU A 34 12.97 23.25 9.95
CA LEU A 34 12.86 24.53 9.26
C LEU A 34 11.68 25.36 9.80
N SER A 35 10.57 24.70 10.11
CA SER A 35 9.40 25.37 10.71
C SER A 35 9.70 25.95 12.09
N PHE A 36 10.44 25.25 12.95
CA PHE A 36 10.81 25.77 14.27
C PHE A 36 11.85 26.89 14.22
N ARG A 37 12.67 26.93 13.16
CA ARG A 37 13.64 28.01 12.92
C ARG A 37 13.04 29.23 12.22
N ALA A 38 11.88 29.09 11.59
CA ALA A 38 11.13 30.18 10.97
C ALA A 38 10.47 31.06 12.04
N ASN A 39 11.27 31.82 12.80
CA ASN A 39 10.78 32.85 13.71
C ASN A 39 10.78 34.21 13.01
N PRO A 40 9.66 34.95 12.99
CA PRO A 40 9.55 36.25 12.30
C PRO A 40 10.51 37.31 12.86
N GLN A 41 10.99 37.15 14.11
CA GLN A 41 11.91 38.09 14.76
C GLN A 41 13.39 37.91 14.39
N ASN A 42 13.81 36.72 13.91
CA ASN A 42 15.22 36.31 13.82
C ASN A 42 15.72 36.01 12.40
N THR A 43 14.87 36.06 11.37
CA THR A 43 15.24 35.63 10.00
C THR A 43 14.83 36.67 8.96
N SER A 44 15.83 37.26 8.29
CA SER A 44 15.62 38.24 7.19
C SER A 44 14.84 37.68 5.99
N ASN A 45 14.77 36.35 5.85
CA ASN A 45 14.12 35.63 4.75
C ASN A 45 12.98 34.70 5.24
N TYR A 46 12.13 35.18 6.15
CA TYR A 46 11.06 34.38 6.77
C TYR A 46 10.11 33.74 5.74
N GLN A 47 9.69 34.48 4.70
CA GLN A 47 8.78 33.97 3.67
C GLN A 47 9.35 32.76 2.90
N ILE A 48 10.65 32.79 2.57
CA ILE A 48 11.30 31.72 1.81
C ILE A 48 11.39 30.44 2.65
N THR A 49 11.76 30.56 3.94
CA THR A 49 11.85 29.42 4.86
C THR A 49 10.48 28.81 5.13
N LEU A 50 9.43 29.64 5.25
CA LEU A 50 8.05 29.19 5.43
C LEU A 50 7.52 28.46 4.19
N MET A 51 7.77 28.99 2.99
CA MET A 51 7.39 28.31 1.74
C MET A 51 8.16 26.99 1.57
N GLY A 52 9.44 26.98 1.96
CA GLY A 52 10.28 25.77 1.95
C GLY A 52 9.74 24.67 2.88
N SER A 53 9.26 25.01 4.08
CA SER A 53 8.68 24.02 5.00
C SER A 53 7.36 23.44 4.47
N PHE A 54 6.49 24.25 3.86
CA PHE A 54 5.28 23.76 3.19
C PHE A 54 5.60 22.85 1.99
N ALA A 55 6.60 23.21 1.18
CA ALA A 55 7.05 22.38 0.07
C ALA A 55 7.59 21.02 0.57
N CYS A 56 8.41 21.02 1.63
CA CYS A 56 8.88 19.80 2.28
C CYS A 56 7.72 18.97 2.84
N LEU A 57 6.68 19.60 3.41
CA LEU A 57 5.51 18.89 3.93
C LEU A 57 4.76 18.16 2.81
N ILE A 58 4.51 18.82 1.69
CA ILE A 58 3.83 18.21 0.52
C ILE A 58 4.70 17.07 -0.04
N ALA A 59 5.98 17.32 -0.29
CA ALA A 59 6.89 16.32 -0.83
C ALA A 59 7.04 15.11 0.10
N GLY A 60 7.21 15.37 1.40
CA GLY A 60 7.30 14.35 2.45
C GLY A 60 6.02 13.52 2.57
N PHE A 61 4.85 14.16 2.46
CA PHE A 61 3.57 13.47 2.46
C PHE A 61 3.40 12.54 1.26
N ILE A 62 3.76 12.98 0.05
CA ILE A 62 3.70 12.15 -1.16
C ILE A 62 4.64 10.94 -1.04
N LEU A 63 5.88 11.17 -0.61
CA LEU A 63 6.87 10.10 -0.37
C LEU A 63 6.39 9.10 0.68
N ALA A 64 5.80 9.58 1.78
CA ALA A 64 5.23 8.74 2.83
C ALA A 64 4.05 7.91 2.30
N ASN A 65 3.18 8.48 1.47
CA ASN A 65 2.07 7.75 0.85
C ASN A 65 2.56 6.65 -0.10
N VAL A 66 3.48 6.98 -1.01
CA VAL A 66 4.08 6.00 -1.94
C VAL A 66 4.86 4.91 -1.20
N GLY A 67 5.59 5.30 -0.16
CA GLY A 67 6.32 4.39 0.72
C GLY A 67 5.40 3.44 1.47
N SER A 68 4.34 3.97 2.08
CA SER A 68 3.32 3.20 2.80
C SER A 68 2.60 2.22 1.87
N HIS A 69 2.18 2.66 0.68
CA HIS A 69 1.51 1.80 -0.31
C HIS A 69 2.37 0.59 -0.70
N ASN A 70 3.64 0.82 -1.04
CA ASN A 70 4.54 -0.27 -1.42
C ASN A 70 4.93 -1.16 -0.23
N THR A 71 5.15 -0.58 0.95
CA THR A 71 5.47 -1.33 2.17
C THR A 71 4.33 -2.25 2.58
N ARG A 72 3.08 -1.78 2.48
CA ARG A 72 1.90 -2.61 2.80
C ARG A 72 1.77 -3.78 1.83
N ARG A 73 1.96 -3.53 0.54
CA ARG A 73 1.73 -4.53 -0.51
C ARG A 73 2.87 -5.55 -0.68
N PHE A 74 4.11 -5.15 -0.43
CA PHE A 74 5.30 -5.97 -0.72
C PHE A 74 6.23 -6.18 0.48
N GLY A 75 6.08 -5.40 1.55
CA GLY A 75 7.05 -5.35 2.65
C GLY A 75 6.63 -6.08 3.92
N ARG A 76 5.37 -6.54 4.05
CA ARG A 76 4.86 -7.23 5.24
C ARG A 76 4.49 -8.68 4.91
N SER A 77 5.01 -9.61 5.69
CA SER A 77 4.57 -11.01 5.67
C SER A 77 3.56 -11.27 6.80
N PRO A 78 2.50 -12.09 6.61
CA PRO A 78 2.17 -12.81 5.37
C PRO A 78 1.66 -11.86 4.29
N ARG A 79 2.33 -11.86 3.13
CA ARG A 79 1.94 -11.03 1.99
C ARG A 79 0.63 -11.56 1.36
N PRO A 80 -0.11 -10.75 0.58
CA PRO A 80 -1.33 -11.23 -0.08
C PRO A 80 -1.09 -12.44 -1.01
N ASP A 81 0.06 -12.50 -1.69
CA ASP A 81 0.55 -13.66 -2.46
C ASP A 81 0.73 -14.90 -1.56
N GLU A 82 1.47 -14.77 -0.47
CA GLU A 82 1.77 -15.88 0.45
C GLU A 82 0.49 -16.42 1.11
N ARG A 83 -0.44 -15.52 1.47
CA ARG A 83 -1.74 -15.92 2.03
C ARG A 83 -2.56 -16.65 0.98
N LEU A 84 -2.66 -16.12 -0.23
CA LEU A 84 -3.43 -16.75 -1.31
C LEU A 84 -2.86 -18.13 -1.66
N GLU A 85 -1.53 -18.28 -1.75
CA GLU A 85 -0.88 -19.56 -1.99
C GLU A 85 -1.19 -20.57 -0.87
N LYS A 86 -1.17 -20.13 0.39
CA LYS A 86 -1.51 -20.98 1.55
C LYS A 86 -2.95 -21.49 1.47
N GLU A 87 -3.92 -20.63 1.14
CA GLU A 87 -5.33 -21.01 1.02
C GLU A 87 -5.58 -21.92 -0.20
N LEU A 88 -4.80 -21.76 -1.28
CA LEU A 88 -4.91 -22.57 -2.51
C LEU A 88 -4.04 -23.83 -2.50
N LYS A 89 -3.34 -24.14 -1.41
CA LYS A 89 -2.45 -25.30 -1.32
C LYS A 89 -3.18 -26.65 -1.46
N GLY A 90 -4.48 -26.69 -1.19
CA GLY A 90 -5.32 -27.89 -1.34
C GLY A 90 -5.58 -28.33 -2.78
N PHE A 91 -5.20 -27.52 -3.77
CA PHE A 91 -5.38 -27.86 -5.18
C PHE A 91 -4.27 -28.78 -5.72
N ASP A 92 -4.66 -29.66 -6.64
CA ASP A 92 -3.79 -30.60 -7.34
C ASP A 92 -2.76 -29.88 -8.26
N ASP A 93 -1.80 -30.61 -8.81
CA ASP A 93 -0.68 -30.09 -9.62
C ASP A 93 -1.07 -29.59 -11.01
N ARG A 94 -2.32 -29.84 -11.41
CA ARG A 94 -2.94 -29.27 -12.62
C ARG A 94 -3.23 -27.77 -12.49
N TYR A 95 -3.19 -27.23 -11.28
CA TYR A 95 -3.43 -25.82 -11.01
C TYR A 95 -2.10 -25.06 -10.89
N ILE A 96 -2.08 -23.87 -11.47
CA ILE A 96 -0.92 -22.98 -11.48
C ILE A 96 -1.34 -21.59 -11.01
N LEU A 97 -0.65 -21.04 -10.02
CA LEU A 97 -0.81 -19.64 -9.59
C LEU A 97 0.37 -18.81 -10.05
N TYR A 98 0.10 -17.79 -10.85
CA TYR A 98 1.04 -16.74 -11.22
C TYR A 98 0.83 -15.51 -10.36
N SER A 99 1.82 -15.16 -9.56
CA SER A 99 1.87 -13.94 -8.76
C SER A 99 2.87 -12.96 -9.37
N TRP A 100 2.38 -11.79 -9.78
CA TRP A 100 3.19 -10.69 -10.31
C TRP A 100 3.98 -10.96 -11.60
N MET A 101 3.59 -11.99 -12.36
CA MET A 101 4.21 -12.34 -13.64
C MET A 101 3.40 -11.88 -14.85
N LEU A 102 2.09 -11.74 -14.71
CA LEU A 102 1.16 -11.42 -15.80
C LEU A 102 0.58 -10.00 -15.64
N PRO A 103 -0.13 -9.45 -16.64
CA PRO A 103 -0.76 -8.13 -16.54
C PRO A 103 -1.72 -8.02 -15.34
N ALA A 104 -2.41 -9.11 -15.00
CA ALA A 104 -3.12 -9.24 -13.75
C ALA A 104 -2.17 -9.71 -12.63
N ALA A 105 -2.29 -9.07 -11.46
CA ALA A 105 -1.38 -9.32 -10.32
C ALA A 105 -1.40 -10.77 -9.83
N TYR A 106 -2.56 -11.43 -9.91
CA TYR A 106 -2.75 -12.81 -9.49
C TYR A 106 -3.60 -13.53 -10.54
N VAL A 107 -3.03 -14.54 -11.17
CA VAL A 107 -3.71 -15.35 -12.18
C VAL A 107 -3.64 -16.81 -11.78
N PHE A 108 -4.79 -17.44 -11.68
CA PHE A 108 -4.94 -18.85 -11.34
C PHE A 108 -5.44 -19.61 -12.56
N VAL A 109 -4.60 -20.52 -13.05
CA VAL A 109 -4.85 -21.33 -14.22
C VAL A 109 -5.17 -22.74 -13.75
N GLY A 110 -6.28 -23.28 -14.23
CA GLY A 110 -6.67 -24.66 -13.97
C GLY A 110 -7.34 -25.30 -15.18
N PRO A 111 -7.70 -26.60 -15.08
CA PRO A 111 -8.35 -27.32 -16.18
C PRO A 111 -9.66 -26.70 -16.66
N SER A 112 -10.38 -26.00 -15.76
CA SER A 112 -11.65 -25.34 -16.06
C SER A 112 -11.50 -23.97 -16.70
N GLY A 113 -10.32 -23.37 -16.69
CA GLY A 113 -10.08 -22.05 -17.25
C GLY A 113 -9.05 -21.20 -16.49
N VAL A 114 -9.08 -19.89 -16.79
CA VAL A 114 -8.17 -18.89 -16.22
C VAL A 114 -8.96 -17.89 -15.38
N TYR A 115 -8.53 -17.69 -14.15
CA TYR A 115 -9.16 -16.79 -13.18
C TYR A 115 -8.18 -15.70 -12.76
N ALA A 116 -8.64 -14.46 -12.65
CA ALA A 116 -7.84 -13.36 -12.14
C ALA A 116 -8.36 -12.95 -10.75
N PHE A 117 -7.46 -12.87 -9.76
CA PHE A 117 -7.82 -12.43 -8.41
C PHE A 117 -7.46 -10.96 -8.18
N ALA A 118 -8.43 -10.19 -7.72
CA ALA A 118 -8.23 -8.83 -7.23
C ALA A 118 -8.21 -8.82 -5.70
N LEU A 119 -7.06 -9.13 -5.10
CA LEU A 119 -6.91 -9.14 -3.65
C LEU A 119 -6.91 -7.70 -3.11
N ARG A 120 -7.76 -7.45 -2.11
CA ARG A 120 -7.78 -6.20 -1.33
C ARG A 120 -7.58 -6.54 0.14
N GLU A 121 -6.65 -5.86 0.79
CA GLU A 121 -6.51 -5.98 2.23
C GLU A 121 -7.58 -5.15 2.93
N GLN A 122 -8.58 -5.84 3.48
CA GLN A 122 -9.67 -5.25 4.25
C GLN A 122 -9.68 -5.87 5.65
N SER A 123 -9.88 -5.04 6.67
CA SER A 123 -10.04 -5.50 8.05
C SER A 123 -11.51 -5.75 8.38
N GLY A 124 -11.81 -6.58 9.38
CA GLY A 124 -13.18 -6.76 9.87
C GLY A 124 -14.14 -7.49 8.92
N LYS A 125 -15.44 -7.43 9.24
CA LYS A 125 -16.49 -8.10 8.47
C LYS A 125 -17.01 -7.20 7.35
N ILE A 126 -16.91 -7.68 6.12
CA ILE A 126 -17.50 -7.05 4.93
C ILE A 126 -18.86 -7.70 4.68
N SER A 127 -19.90 -6.88 4.55
CA SER A 127 -21.23 -7.29 4.10
C SER A 127 -21.53 -6.63 2.77
N ASN A 128 -22.06 -7.43 1.84
CA ASN A 128 -22.57 -6.94 0.57
C ASN A 128 -24.10 -6.88 0.63
N ASN A 129 -24.67 -5.69 0.45
CA ASN A 129 -26.10 -5.49 0.23
C ASN A 129 -26.31 -5.04 -1.24
N GLY A 130 -26.24 -5.99 -2.16
CA GLY A 130 -26.42 -5.77 -3.61
C GLY A 130 -25.28 -4.97 -4.24
N ASN A 131 -25.52 -3.66 -4.46
CA ASN A 131 -24.53 -2.74 -5.06
C ASN A 131 -23.71 -1.97 -4.01
N ARG A 132 -23.98 -2.16 -2.72
CA ARG A 132 -23.25 -1.47 -1.65
C ARG A 132 -22.44 -2.46 -0.84
N TRP A 133 -21.13 -2.31 -0.96
CA TRP A 133 -20.16 -2.97 -0.10
C TRP A 133 -19.95 -2.14 1.16
N SER A 134 -20.30 -2.70 2.31
CA SER A 134 -20.14 -2.05 3.60
C SER A 134 -19.33 -2.92 4.54
N GLN A 135 -18.44 -2.32 5.31
CA GLN A 135 -17.69 -2.98 6.37
C GLN A 135 -18.28 -2.55 7.71
N LYS A 136 -18.59 -3.50 8.59
CA LYS A 136 -19.11 -3.19 9.92
C LYS A 136 -17.94 -2.73 10.81
N GLY A 137 -17.90 -1.45 11.17
CA GLY A 137 -16.90 -0.87 12.08
C GLY A 137 -17.36 0.50 12.60
N GLY A 138 -17.28 0.71 13.92
CA GLY A 138 -17.70 1.94 14.61
C GLY A 138 -16.79 3.15 14.37
N ALA A 139 -16.80 4.13 15.28
CA ALA A 139 -16.14 5.46 15.13
C ALA A 139 -14.64 5.44 14.69
N LEU A 140 -13.90 4.35 14.97
CA LEU A 140 -12.54 4.13 14.48
C LEU A 140 -12.42 3.99 12.94
N ARG A 141 -13.53 3.93 12.21
CA ARG A 141 -13.56 3.81 10.75
C ARG A 141 -13.09 5.08 10.02
N PHE A 142 -13.23 6.26 10.62
CA PHE A 142 -12.65 7.50 10.08
C PHE A 142 -11.12 7.39 10.03
N LEU A 143 -10.50 6.88 11.09
CA LEU A 143 -9.04 6.62 11.13
C LEU A 143 -8.63 5.51 10.15
N ALA A 144 -9.47 4.50 9.95
CA ALA A 144 -9.23 3.44 8.98
C ALA A 144 -9.34 3.92 7.51
N ALA A 145 -10.12 4.97 7.23
CA ALA A 145 -10.18 5.56 5.90
C ALA A 145 -8.83 6.19 5.46
N PHE A 146 -7.99 6.58 6.42
CA PHE A 146 -6.64 7.07 6.15
C PHE A 146 -5.57 5.96 6.11
N SER A 147 -5.91 4.72 6.50
CA SER A 147 -4.94 3.61 6.56
C SER A 147 -5.26 2.42 5.64
N GLY A 148 -6.51 2.29 5.20
CA GLY A 148 -7.02 1.18 4.40
C GLY A 148 -7.19 1.53 2.92
N ASP A 149 -7.18 0.50 2.07
CA ASP A 149 -7.65 0.68 0.69
C ASP A 149 -9.18 0.84 0.76
N GLY A 150 -9.75 1.82 0.07
CA GLY A 150 -11.20 1.94 -0.02
C GLY A 150 -11.82 0.64 -0.54
N ILE A 151 -12.91 0.19 0.08
CA ILE A 151 -13.61 -1.05 -0.33
C ILE A 151 -14.00 -0.94 -1.81
N GLY A 152 -14.47 0.24 -2.23
CA GLY A 152 -14.90 0.50 -3.61
C GLY A 152 -16.03 -0.41 -4.06
N ASN A 153 -16.43 -0.29 -5.33
CA ASN A 153 -17.20 -1.34 -5.98
C ASN A 153 -16.22 -2.27 -6.73
N PRO A 154 -16.16 -3.57 -6.39
CA PRO A 154 -15.29 -4.53 -7.06
C PRO A 154 -15.89 -5.16 -8.34
N THR A 155 -17.15 -4.83 -8.71
CA THR A 155 -17.74 -5.25 -10.00
C THR A 155 -17.34 -4.36 -11.17
#